data_AF-A0A2Z4WEZ5-F1
#
_entry.id   AF-A0A2Z4WEZ5-F1
#
_cell.length_a   1.000
_cell.length_b   1.000
_cell.length_c   1.000
_cell.angle_alpha   90.00
_cell.angle_beta   90.00
_cell.angle_gamma   90.00
#
_symmetry.space_group_name_H-M   'P 1'
#
loop_
_entity.id
_entity.type
_entity.pdbx_description
1 polymer ?
#
loop_
_entity_poly.entity_id
_entity_poly.type
_entity_poly.pdbx_seq_one_letter_code
_entity_poly.pdbx_strand_id
1 'polypeptide(L)'
;MEKTRRVIVIMFSIIYLILIILRVNIPRVLYIFLGAILLVNQAIDEWNKYLQTKKKFYLVIPIISVIILIFVIFQCVITEGFVKFHT
;
A
#
# COMPACT_ATOMS: atom_id res chain seq x y z
N MET A 1 -8.95 -18.92 -3.60
CA MET A 1 -8.68 -17.59 -2.97
C MET A 1 -7.55 -16.83 -3.68
N GLU A 2 -6.39 -17.43 -3.98
CA GLU A 2 -5.28 -16.70 -4.66
C GLU A 2 -5.65 -16.11 -6.04
N LYS A 3 -6.39 -16.84 -6.88
CA LYS A 3 -6.79 -16.36 -8.22
C LYS A 3 -7.67 -15.11 -8.14
N THR A 4 -8.69 -15.13 -7.27
CA THR A 4 -9.59 -13.99 -7.05
C THR A 4 -8.84 -12.77 -6.53
N ARG A 5 -7.88 -12.96 -5.61
CA ARG A 5 -7.08 -11.87 -5.07
C ARG A 5 -6.14 -11.26 -6.11
N ARG A 6 -5.56 -12.09 -6.98
CA ARG A 6 -4.73 -11.62 -8.10
C ARG A 6 -5.53 -10.78 -9.09
N VAL A 7 -6.77 -11.18 -9.40
CA VAL A 7 -7.68 -10.41 -10.27
C VAL A 7 -8.02 -9.06 -9.65
N ILE A 8 -8.28 -9.00 -8.33
CA ILE A 8 -8.55 -7.75 -7.61
C ILE A 8 -7.33 -6.81 -7.67
N VAL A 9 -6.12 -7.32 -7.39
CA VAL A 9 -4.88 -6.53 -7.44
C VAL A 9 -4.60 -5.98 -8.85
N ILE A 10 -4.86 -6.78 -9.89
CA ILE A 10 -4.72 -6.36 -11.28
C ILE A 10 -5.75 -5.26 -11.61
N MET A 11 -7.02 -5.43 -11.21
CA MET A 11 -8.06 -4.42 -11.40
C MET A 11 -7.67 -3.09 -10.74
N PHE A 12 -7.22 -3.13 -9.48
CA PHE A 12 -6.78 -1.94 -8.77
C PHE A 12 -5.55 -1.29 -9.40
N SER A 13 -4.60 -2.07 -9.92
CA SER A 13 -3.43 -1.55 -10.63
C SER A 13 -3.81 -0.86 -11.95
N ILE A 14 -4.75 -1.43 -12.71
CA ILE A 14 -5.25 -0.82 -13.95
C ILE A 14 -5.99 0.49 -13.65
N ILE A 15 -6.85 0.51 -12.63
CA ILE A 15 -7.54 1.72 -12.17
C ILE A 15 -6.51 2.79 -11.78
N TYR A 16 -5.49 2.42 -11.01
CA TYR A 16 -4.41 3.33 -10.60
C TYR A 16 -3.67 3.93 -11.81
N LEU A 17 -3.36 3.10 -12.81
CA LEU A 17 -2.63 3.52 -14.02
C LEU A 17 -3.47 4.48 -14.89
N ILE A 18 -4.77 4.20 -15.04
CA ILE A 18 -5.72 5.07 -15.77
C ILE A 18 -5.85 6.42 -15.06
N LEU A 19 -5.94 6.43 -13.72
CA LEU A 19 -6.06 7.66 -12.93
C LEU A 19 -4.82 8.55 -13.02
N ILE A 20 -3.62 7.96 -13.09
CA ILE A 20 -2.37 8.69 -13.34
C ILE A 20 -2.36 9.29 -14.75
N ILE A 21 -2.73 8.50 -15.77
CA ILE A 21 -2.73 8.95 -17.17
C ILE A 21 -3.74 10.08 -17.39
N LEU A 22 -4.94 9.98 -16.81
CA LEU A 22 -5.97 11.01 -16.97
C LEU A 22 -5.69 12.30 -16.18
N ARG A 23 -4.60 12.37 -15.40
CA ARG A 23 -4.26 13.55 -14.59
C ARG A 23 -5.45 14.05 -13.76
N VAL A 24 -6.31 13.11 -13.33
CA VAL A 24 -7.48 13.43 -12.53
C VAL A 24 -6.97 14.04 -11.22
N ASN A 25 -7.53 15.18 -10.83
CA ASN A 25 -7.18 15.89 -9.60
C ASN A 25 -7.74 15.14 -8.39
N ILE A 26 -7.22 13.93 -8.17
CA ILE A 26 -7.64 13.02 -7.11
C ILE A 26 -6.93 13.46 -5.84
N PRO A 27 -7.64 13.53 -4.70
CA PRO A 27 -7.01 13.81 -3.42
C PRO A 27 -5.83 12.87 -3.20
N ARG A 28 -4.67 13.42 -2.83
CA ARG A 28 -3.44 12.64 -2.56
C ARG A 28 -3.69 11.48 -1.57
N VAL A 29 -4.67 11.65 -0.70
CA VAL A 29 -5.21 10.64 0.24
C VAL A 29 -5.71 9.37 -0.45
N LEU A 30 -6.39 9.48 -1.61
CA LEU A 30 -6.96 8.35 -2.33
C LEU A 30 -5.86 7.47 -2.96
N TYR A 31 -4.81 8.11 -3.48
CA TYR A 31 -3.60 7.44 -3.96
C TYR A 31 -2.88 6.67 -2.84
N ILE A 32 -2.75 7.30 -1.67
CA ILE A 32 -2.16 6.68 -0.48
C ILE A 32 -2.98 5.47 -0.03
N PHE A 33 -4.31 5.59 -0.01
CA PHE A 33 -5.21 4.49 0.35
C PHE A 33 -5.10 3.30 -0.60
N LEU A 34 -5.11 3.56 -1.91
CA LEU A 34 -4.94 2.52 -2.94
C LEU A 34 -3.59 1.82 -2.85
N GLY A 35 -2.52 2.59 -2.65
CA GLY A 35 -1.16 2.06 -2.46
C GLY A 35 -1.04 1.21 -1.20
N ALA A 36 -1.66 1.64 -0.09
CA ALA A 36 -1.68 0.88 1.16
C ALA A 36 -2.40 -0.47 1.00
N ILE A 37 -3.54 -0.51 0.31
CA ILE A 37 -4.29 -1.75 0.05
C ILE A 37 -3.44 -2.72 -0.78
N LEU A 38 -2.74 -2.23 -1.80
CA LEU A 38 -1.83 -3.05 -2.63
C LEU A 38 -0.67 -3.62 -1.80
N LEU A 39 -0.01 -2.78 -0.99
CA LEU A 39 1.11 -3.18 -0.13
C LEU A 39 0.70 -4.23 0.91
N VAL A 40 -0.44 -4.05 1.56
CA VAL A 40 -0.97 -5.01 2.54
C VAL A 40 -1.32 -6.33 1.85
N ASN A 41 -1.97 -6.28 0.70
CA ASN A 41 -2.26 -7.50 -0.07
C ASN A 41 -0.98 -8.23 -0.47
N GLN A 42 0.06 -7.54 -0.92
CA GLN A 42 1.32 -8.18 -1.28
C GLN A 42 2.04 -8.77 -0.06
N ALA A 43 2.07 -8.04 1.06
CA ALA A 43 2.63 -8.51 2.32
C ALA A 43 1.95 -9.78 2.84
N ILE A 44 0.62 -9.91 2.72
CA ILE A 44 -0.11 -11.11 3.14
C ILE A 44 0.27 -12.33 2.27
N ASP A 45 0.47 -12.14 0.96
CA ASP A 45 0.84 -13.24 0.05
C ASP A 45 2.24 -13.75 0.36
N GLU A 46 3.18 -12.83 0.53
CA GLU A 46 4.56 -13.11 0.92
C GLU A 46 4.61 -13.79 2.29
N TRP A 47 3.83 -13.31 3.26
CA TRP A 47 3.72 -13.93 4.59
C TRP A 47 3.19 -15.37 4.52
N ASN A 48 2.15 -15.61 3.73
CA ASN A 48 1.60 -16.96 3.54
C ASN A 48 2.62 -17.89 2.85
N LYS A 49 3.37 -17.39 1.87
CA LYS A 49 4.47 -18.15 1.24
C LYS A 49 5.60 -18.41 2.21
N TYR A 50 5.91 -17.48 3.11
CA TYR A 50 6.86 -17.70 4.19
C TYR A 50 6.41 -18.82 5.12
N LEU A 51 5.14 -18.82 5.55
CA LEU A 51 4.60 -19.88 6.40
C LEU A 51 4.70 -21.27 5.74
N GLN A 52 4.50 -21.35 4.43
CA GLN A 52 4.58 -22.61 3.68
C GLN A 52 6.02 -23.07 3.40
N THR A 53 6.91 -22.16 3.05
CA THR A 53 8.27 -22.50 2.58
C THR A 53 9.36 -22.33 3.63
N LYS A 54 9.08 -21.60 4.71
CA LYS A 54 10.02 -21.11 5.74
C LYS A 54 11.25 -20.36 5.20
N LYS A 55 11.21 -19.91 3.93
CA LYS A 55 12.32 -19.15 3.33
C LYS A 55 12.26 -17.70 3.78
N LYS A 56 13.31 -17.26 4.49
CA LYS A 56 13.42 -15.91 5.07
C LYS A 56 13.28 -14.77 4.06
N PHE A 57 13.56 -14.98 2.77
CA PHE A 57 13.43 -13.92 1.77
C PHE A 57 11.99 -13.41 1.61
N TYR A 58 10.98 -14.27 1.83
CA TYR A 58 9.56 -13.88 1.79
C TYR A 58 9.14 -13.00 2.98
N LEU A 59 10.00 -12.79 3.99
CA LEU A 59 9.74 -11.85 5.08
C LEU A 59 10.13 -10.41 4.72
N VAL A 60 10.98 -10.22 3.70
CA VAL A 60 11.53 -8.91 3.35
C VAL A 60 10.41 -7.95 2.91
N ILE A 61 9.52 -8.40 2.03
CA ILE A 61 8.41 -7.59 1.53
C ILE A 61 7.42 -7.21 2.65
N PRO A 62 6.94 -8.14 3.50
CA PRO A 62 6.10 -7.80 4.65
C PRO A 62 6.72 -6.76 5.58
N ILE A 63 8.02 -6.91 5.92
CA ILE A 63 8.72 -5.99 6.82
C ILE A 63 8.82 -4.59 6.20
N ILE A 64 9.23 -4.50 4.93
CA ILE A 64 9.34 -3.22 4.22
C ILE A 64 7.95 -2.55 4.11
N SER A 65 6.90 -3.30 3.80
CA SER A 65 5.53 -2.78 3.75
C SER A 65 5.10 -2.15 5.08
N VAL A 66 5.45 -2.77 6.22
CA VAL A 66 5.15 -2.21 7.55
C VAL A 66 5.91 -0.91 7.80
N ILE A 67 7.19 -0.85 7.43
CA ILE A 67 8.02 0.36 7.58
C ILE A 67 7.45 1.51 6.74
N ILE A 68 7.05 1.24 5.49
CA ILE A 68 6.42 2.23 4.62
C ILE A 68 5.10 2.72 5.23
N LEU A 69 4.28 1.82 5.79
CA LEU A 69 3.02 2.18 6.41
C LEU A 69 3.21 3.11 7.63
N ILE A 70 4.19 2.79 8.50
CA ILE A 70 4.56 3.63 9.64
C ILE A 70 5.05 5.00 9.18
N PHE A 71 5.90 5.04 8.14
CA PHE A 71 6.41 6.30 7.59
C PHE A 71 5.29 7.18 7.02
N VAL A 72 4.34 6.57 6.29
CA VAL A 72 3.17 7.29 5.75
C VAL A 72 2.29 7.84 6.87
N ILE A 73 2.02 7.05 7.92
CA ILE A 73 1.24 7.51 9.08
C ILE A 73 1.97 8.66 9.77
N PHE A 74 3.28 8.54 9.98
CA PHE A 74 4.09 9.58 10.61
C PHE A 74 4.09 10.88 9.82
N GLN A 75 4.25 10.80 8.49
CA GLN A 75 4.14 11.96 7.60
C GLN A 75 2.74 12.59 7.65
N CYS A 76 1.68 11.77 7.68
CA CYS A 76 0.30 12.25 7.78
C CYS A 76 0.06 12.99 9.11
N VAL A 77 0.50 12.41 10.23
CA VAL A 77 0.38 13.00 11.57
C VAL A 77 1.19 14.28 11.71
N ILE A 78 2.43 14.32 11.19
CA ILE A 78 3.24 15.54 11.19
C ILE A 78 2.58 16.63 10.34
N THR A 79 2.08 16.28 9.16
CA THR A 79 1.44 17.25 8.26
C THR A 79 0.19 17.85 8.92
N GLU A 80 -0.65 17.05 9.57
CA GLU A 80 -1.81 17.54 10.32
C GLU A 80 -1.43 18.33 11.57
N GLY A 81 -0.37 17.91 12.28
CA GLY A 81 0.17 18.62 13.44
C GLY A 81 0.76 20.00 13.07
N PHE A 82 1.38 20.12 11.90
CA PHE A 82 1.92 21.38 11.38
C PHE A 82 0.82 22.35 10.92
N VAL A 83 -0.25 21.84 10.30
CA VAL A 83 -1.42 22.64 9.90
C VAL A 83 -2.16 23.20 11.12
N LYS A 84 -2.29 22.42 12.21
CA LYS A 84 -2.89 22.89 13.47
C LYS A 84 -2.07 23.93 14.23
N PHE A 85 -0.75 24.00 14.01
CA PHE A 85 0.13 24.95 14.70
C PHE A 85 0.22 26.32 14.01
N HIS A 86 -0.24 26.42 12.76
CA HIS A 86 -0.12 27.64 11.93
C HIS A 86 -1.46 28.27 11.52
N THR A 87 -2.58 27.85 12.13
CA THR A 87 -3.89 28.51 12.04
C THR A 87 -4.22 29.17 13.36
#